data_AF-K1RJN7-F1
#
_entry.id   AF-K1RJN7-F1
#
_cell.length_a   1.000
_cell.length_b   1.000
_cell.length_c   1.000
_cell.angle_alpha   90.00
_cell.angle_beta   90.00
_cell.angle_gamma   90.00
#
_symmetry.space_group_name_H-M   'P 1'
#
loop_
_entity.id
_entity.type
_entity.pdbx_description
1 polymer ?
#
loop_
_entity_poly.entity_id
_entity_poly.type
_entity_poly.pdbx_seq_one_letter_code
_entity_poly.pdbx_strand_id
1 'polypeptide(L)'
;VTGIRQTIATALVVFIGTELIKKRKFFPLLLICLIAFTIHKSSICLLPFYFISQKKITRKYILFVLALLPIVAVFRNQFLDLLNFISGYEYEELSTSGAKSFTFFYFVLVIVSLILLRYVRENSKNYKMYYNALFLGMLFIPLVFVNPSLMRVVQYFSVYLMLLVPELIMCIQKKYRNLVYIAIVIVLMFITNIYTSNY
;
A
#
# COMPACT_ATOMS: atom_id res chain seq x y z
N VAL A 1 -21.59 -6.61 -5.43
CA VAL A 1 -21.93 -6.06 -4.09
C VAL A 1 -20.75 -6.06 -3.09
N THR A 2 -19.54 -6.49 -3.48
CA THR A 2 -18.36 -6.56 -2.57
C THR A 2 -17.66 -5.22 -2.29
N GLY A 3 -17.74 -4.25 -3.21
CA GLY A 3 -17.06 -2.96 -3.09
C GLY A 3 -17.51 -2.12 -1.88
N ILE A 4 -18.82 -2.04 -1.60
CA ILE A 4 -19.35 -1.27 -0.46
C ILE A 4 -18.82 -1.81 0.87
N ARG A 5 -18.86 -3.14 1.06
CA ARG A 5 -18.33 -3.81 2.25
C ARG A 5 -16.85 -3.50 2.45
N GLN A 6 -16.08 -3.56 1.37
CA GLN A 6 -14.66 -3.25 1.40
C GLN A 6 -14.41 -1.77 1.75
N THR A 7 -15.14 -0.83 1.17
CA THR A 7 -15.00 0.59 1.47
C THR A 7 -15.33 0.89 2.92
N ILE A 8 -16.40 0.30 3.48
CA ILE A 8 -16.76 0.46 4.89
C ILE A 8 -15.64 -0.10 5.79
N ALA A 9 -15.17 -1.33 5.52
CA ALA A 9 -14.09 -1.93 6.29
C ALA A 9 -12.80 -1.09 6.22
N THR A 10 -12.46 -0.57 5.03
CA THR A 10 -11.31 0.31 4.81
C THR A 10 -11.46 1.61 5.58
N ALA A 11 -12.65 2.22 5.57
CA ALA A 11 -12.88 3.44 6.33
C ALA A 11 -12.70 3.23 7.84
N LEU A 12 -13.23 2.13 8.38
CA LEU A 12 -13.07 1.77 9.80
C LEU A 12 -11.60 1.57 10.17
N VAL A 13 -10.89 0.68 9.46
CA VAL A 13 -9.52 0.30 9.86
C VAL A 13 -8.50 1.38 9.49
N VAL A 14 -8.64 2.06 8.35
CA VAL A 14 -7.66 3.07 7.94
C VAL A 14 -7.90 4.38 8.66
N PHE A 15 -9.11 4.97 8.66
CA PHE A 15 -9.30 6.28 9.28
C PHE A 15 -9.24 6.20 10.80
N ILE A 16 -10.00 5.30 11.42
CA ILE A 16 -9.99 5.18 12.88
C ILE A 16 -8.71 4.48 13.35
N GLY A 17 -8.32 3.39 12.67
CA GLY A 17 -7.13 2.66 13.05
C GLY A 17 -5.84 3.47 12.92
N THR A 18 -5.73 4.40 11.96
CA THR A 18 -4.57 5.32 11.89
C THR A 18 -4.39 6.12 13.17
N GLU A 19 -5.47 6.66 13.72
CA GLU A 19 -5.40 7.45 14.96
C GLU A 19 -5.06 6.58 16.16
N LEU A 20 -5.55 5.34 16.20
CA LEU A 20 -5.20 4.38 17.25
C LEU A 20 -3.74 3.90 17.15
N ILE A 21 -3.23 3.71 15.92
CA ILE A 21 -1.83 3.40 15.65
C ILE A 21 -0.93 4.54 16.15
N LYS A 22 -1.25 5.80 15.81
CA LYS A 22 -0.52 6.98 16.27
C LYS A 22 -0.51 7.08 17.81
N LYS A 23 -1.66 6.82 18.44
CA LYS A 23 -1.82 6.84 19.91
C LYS A 23 -1.31 5.58 20.61
N ARG A 24 -0.74 4.60 19.90
CA ARG A 24 -0.25 3.31 20.44
C ARG A 24 -1.30 2.54 21.25
N LYS A 25 -2.57 2.59 20.82
CA LYS A 25 -3.69 1.89 21.45
C LYS A 25 -3.99 0.58 20.74
N PHE A 26 -3.26 -0.48 21.10
CA PHE A 26 -3.40 -1.80 20.47
C PHE A 26 -4.80 -2.41 20.65
N PHE A 27 -5.33 -2.47 21.89
CA PHE A 27 -6.61 -3.15 22.13
C PHE A 27 -7.80 -2.50 21.42
N PRO A 28 -7.95 -1.15 21.42
CA PRO A 28 -8.98 -0.51 20.59
C PRO A 28 -8.79 -0.77 19.10
N LEU A 29 -7.56 -0.83 18.61
CA LEU A 29 -7.30 -1.15 17.20
C LEU A 29 -7.70 -2.59 16.88
N LEU A 30 -7.34 -3.53 17.74
CA LEU A 30 -7.70 -4.94 17.60
C LEU A 30 -9.23 -5.09 17.52
N LEU A 31 -9.98 -4.42 18.40
CA LEU A 31 -11.44 -4.44 18.38
C LEU A 31 -12.00 -3.93 17.04
N ILE A 32 -11.48 -2.80 16.54
CA ILE A 32 -11.91 -2.25 15.24
C ILE A 32 -11.55 -3.20 14.09
N CYS A 33 -10.36 -3.81 14.12
CA CYS A 33 -9.96 -4.79 13.10
C CYS A 33 -10.86 -6.03 13.13
N LEU A 34 -11.26 -6.52 14.31
CA LEU A 34 -12.19 -7.66 14.42
C LEU A 34 -13.60 -7.30 13.92
N ILE A 35 -14.10 -6.10 14.21
CA ILE A 35 -15.38 -5.61 13.67
C ILE A 35 -15.29 -5.47 12.14
N ALA A 36 -14.22 -4.88 11.62
CA ALA A 36 -14.04 -4.75 10.18
C ALA A 36 -13.84 -6.11 9.49
N PHE A 37 -13.28 -7.11 10.17
CA PHE A 37 -13.10 -8.46 9.67
C PHE A 37 -14.43 -9.16 9.36
N THR A 38 -15.46 -8.95 10.20
CA THR A 38 -16.81 -9.49 9.94
C THR A 38 -17.46 -8.87 8.70
N ILE A 39 -17.14 -7.59 8.40
CA ILE A 39 -17.62 -6.89 7.21
C ILE A 39 -16.85 -7.35 5.97
N HIS A 40 -15.52 -7.37 6.06
CA HIS A 40 -14.63 -7.77 4.98
C HIS A 40 -13.33 -8.38 5.52
N LYS A 41 -13.12 -9.68 5.25
CA LYS A 41 -12.05 -10.47 5.88
C LYS A 41 -10.64 -9.93 5.63
N SER A 42 -10.37 -9.33 4.47
CA SER A 42 -9.03 -8.78 4.18
C SER A 42 -8.60 -7.59 5.05
N SER A 43 -9.51 -7.00 5.84
CA SER A 43 -9.19 -5.88 6.74
C SER A 43 -8.22 -6.25 7.87
N ILE A 44 -8.12 -7.54 8.21
CA ILE A 44 -7.18 -8.04 9.22
C ILE A 44 -5.71 -7.78 8.84
N CYS A 45 -5.42 -7.57 7.55
CA CYS A 45 -4.08 -7.25 7.06
C CYS A 45 -3.52 -5.94 7.62
N LEU A 46 -4.35 -5.05 8.20
CA LEU A 46 -3.87 -3.85 8.89
C LEU A 46 -3.31 -4.16 10.29
N LEU A 47 -3.66 -5.29 10.90
CA LEU A 47 -3.22 -5.60 12.26
C LEU A 47 -1.69 -5.70 12.39
N PRO A 48 -0.94 -6.40 11.50
CA PRO A 48 0.52 -6.38 11.51
C PRO A 48 1.11 -4.97 11.33
N PHE A 49 0.40 -4.09 10.61
CA PHE A 49 0.87 -2.74 10.35
C PHE A 49 0.99 -1.90 11.63
N TYR A 50 0.22 -2.19 12.68
CA TYR A 50 0.37 -1.56 13.99
C TYR A 50 1.82 -1.63 14.51
N PHE A 51 2.43 -2.80 14.43
CA PHE A 51 3.76 -3.08 14.98
C PHE A 51 4.88 -2.46 14.15
N ILE A 52 4.70 -2.39 12.83
CA ILE A 52 5.73 -1.90 11.91
C ILE A 52 5.58 -0.43 11.53
N SER A 53 4.39 0.17 11.66
CA SER A 53 4.06 1.53 11.19
C SER A 53 5.05 2.61 11.64
N GLN A 54 5.61 2.48 12.84
CA GLN A 54 6.53 3.47 13.43
C GLN A 54 8.00 3.05 13.37
N LYS A 55 8.33 1.98 12.63
CA LYS A 55 9.72 1.53 12.47
C LYS A 55 10.53 2.58 11.73
N LYS A 56 11.73 2.89 12.24
CA LYS A 56 12.60 3.90 11.63
C LYS A 56 13.13 3.41 10.28
N ILE A 57 12.97 4.24 9.25
CA ILE A 57 13.46 3.96 7.91
C ILE A 57 14.97 4.14 7.84
N THR A 58 15.73 3.05 7.99
CA THR A 58 17.20 3.03 7.89
C THR A 58 17.64 2.34 6.61
N ARG A 59 18.89 2.55 6.17
CA ARG A 59 19.44 1.87 4.99
C ARG A 59 19.37 0.35 5.12
N LYS A 60 19.74 -0.21 6.28
CA LYS A 60 19.63 -1.64 6.59
C LYS A 60 18.18 -2.14 6.46
N TYR A 61 17.22 -1.37 6.96
CA TYR A 61 15.81 -1.74 6.86
C TYR A 61 15.28 -1.69 5.43
N ILE A 62 15.67 -0.67 4.64
CA ILE A 62 15.32 -0.59 3.21
C ILE A 62 15.88 -1.80 2.45
N LEU A 63 17.17 -2.10 2.63
CA LEU A 63 17.81 -3.25 1.98
C LEU A 63 17.13 -4.56 2.38
N PHE A 64 16.78 -4.73 3.65
CA PHE A 64 16.04 -5.89 4.12
C PHE A 64 14.67 -6.04 3.42
N VAL A 65 13.88 -4.96 3.34
CA VAL A 65 12.57 -4.99 2.67
C VAL A 65 12.73 -5.26 1.16
N LEU A 66 13.70 -4.64 0.50
CA LEU A 66 13.96 -4.85 -0.92
C LEU A 66 14.45 -6.28 -1.21
N ALA A 67 15.24 -6.87 -0.31
CA ALA A 67 15.67 -8.28 -0.41
C ALA A 67 14.51 -9.25 -0.11
N LEU A 68 13.53 -8.85 0.70
CA LEU A 68 12.35 -9.66 0.99
C LEU A 68 11.38 -9.73 -0.20
N LEU A 69 11.33 -8.69 -1.04
CA LEU A 69 10.45 -8.65 -2.21
C LEU A 69 10.63 -9.84 -3.18
N PRO A 70 11.84 -10.19 -3.66
CA PRO A 70 12.03 -11.36 -4.53
C PRO A 70 11.69 -12.67 -3.81
N ILE A 71 11.93 -12.77 -2.51
CA ILE A 71 11.53 -13.94 -1.70
C ILE A 71 10.01 -14.09 -1.74
N VAL A 72 9.27 -13.02 -1.48
CA VAL A 72 7.79 -13.03 -1.55
C VAL A 72 7.31 -13.34 -2.97
N ALA A 73 8.00 -12.85 -4.01
CA ALA A 73 7.64 -13.15 -5.39
C ALA A 73 7.86 -14.61 -5.81
N VAL A 74 8.93 -15.26 -5.30
CA VAL A 74 9.21 -16.68 -5.52
C VAL A 74 8.22 -17.55 -4.76
N PHE A 75 7.95 -17.24 -3.49
CA PHE A 75 7.07 -18.02 -2.62
C PHE A 75 5.62 -17.51 -2.60
N ARG A 76 5.19 -16.77 -3.64
CA ARG A 76 3.89 -16.07 -3.68
C ARG A 76 2.69 -17.00 -3.50
N ASN A 77 2.77 -18.23 -4.00
CA ASN A 77 1.70 -19.23 -3.88
C ASN A 77 1.59 -19.71 -2.42
N GLN A 78 2.71 -20.02 -1.78
CA GLN A 78 2.73 -20.44 -0.37
C GLN A 78 2.23 -19.33 0.57
N PHE A 79 2.58 -18.07 0.27
CA PHE A 79 2.03 -16.94 1.01
C PHE A 79 0.53 -16.77 0.78
N LEU A 80 0.02 -17.03 -0.43
CA LEU A 80 -1.42 -17.01 -0.71
C LEU A 80 -2.14 -18.11 0.06
N ASP A 81 -1.62 -19.33 0.10
CA ASP A 81 -2.21 -20.44 0.85
C ASP A 81 -2.31 -20.14 2.34
N LEU A 82 -1.27 -19.51 2.92
CA LEU A 82 -1.30 -19.04 4.29
C LEU A 82 -2.41 -17.98 4.51
N LEU A 83 -2.57 -17.04 3.58
CA LEU A 83 -3.65 -16.05 3.65
C LEU A 83 -5.03 -16.68 3.49
N ASN A 84 -5.18 -17.68 2.62
CA ASN A 84 -6.41 -18.46 2.45
C ASN A 84 -6.77 -19.18 3.75
N PHE A 85 -5.79 -19.82 4.40
CA PHE A 85 -5.98 -20.48 5.69
C PHE A 85 -6.43 -19.50 6.79
N ILE A 86 -5.77 -18.35 6.91
CA ILE A 86 -6.10 -17.34 7.95
C ILE A 86 -7.46 -16.69 7.70
N SER A 87 -7.79 -16.41 6.44
CA SER A 87 -9.02 -15.70 6.09
C SER A 87 -10.22 -16.61 5.85
N GLY A 88 -10.02 -17.90 5.55
CA GLY A 88 -11.07 -18.80 5.09
C GLY A 88 -11.79 -18.26 3.85
N TYR A 89 -11.05 -17.60 2.96
CA TYR A 89 -11.56 -17.07 1.68
C TYR A 89 -10.87 -17.85 0.56
N GLU A 90 -11.63 -18.46 -0.34
CA GLU A 90 -11.06 -19.01 -1.57
C GLU A 90 -10.87 -17.85 -2.55
N TYR A 91 -9.60 -17.52 -2.77
CA TYR A 91 -9.19 -16.58 -3.78
C TYR A 91 -9.09 -17.34 -5.12
N GLU A 92 -10.14 -17.29 -5.96
CA GLU A 92 -10.13 -17.87 -7.31
C GLU A 92 -9.19 -17.11 -8.26
N GLU A 93 -8.38 -17.83 -9.04
CA GLU A 93 -7.50 -17.25 -10.06
C GLU A 93 -8.33 -16.52 -11.12
N LEU A 94 -8.18 -15.20 -11.17
CA LEU A 94 -8.85 -14.32 -12.14
C LEU A 94 -7.80 -13.67 -13.04
N SER A 95 -8.20 -13.33 -14.27
CA SER A 95 -7.32 -12.74 -15.27
C SER A 95 -6.72 -11.39 -14.80
N THR A 96 -5.42 -11.23 -15.07
CA THR A 96 -4.54 -10.25 -14.40
C THR A 96 -4.40 -8.88 -15.10
N SER A 97 -5.34 -8.44 -15.94
CA SER A 97 -5.10 -7.28 -16.83
C SER A 97 -4.83 -5.97 -16.08
N GLY A 98 -5.56 -5.68 -14.99
CA GLY A 98 -5.41 -4.45 -14.21
C GLY A 98 -4.21 -4.42 -13.24
N ALA A 99 -3.61 -5.57 -12.94
CA ALA A 99 -2.54 -5.67 -11.93
C ALA A 99 -1.22 -5.02 -12.40
N LYS A 100 -0.93 -5.08 -13.71
CA LYS A 100 0.36 -4.62 -14.28
C LYS A 100 0.53 -3.10 -14.19
N SER A 101 -0.45 -2.32 -14.61
CA SER A 101 -0.38 -0.85 -14.59
C SER A 101 -0.28 -0.30 -13.18
N PHE A 102 -1.08 -0.84 -12.25
CA PHE A 102 -1.01 -0.44 -10.85
C PHE A 102 0.35 -0.80 -10.23
N THR A 103 0.86 -1.99 -10.52
CA THR A 103 2.20 -2.42 -10.07
C THR A 103 3.28 -1.47 -10.55
N PHE A 104 3.28 -1.11 -11.83
CA PHE A 104 4.23 -0.16 -12.39
C PHE A 104 4.17 1.19 -11.67
N PHE A 105 2.98 1.77 -11.52
CA PHE A 105 2.78 3.01 -10.79
C PHE A 105 3.31 2.92 -9.34
N TYR A 106 3.02 1.83 -8.65
CA TYR A 106 3.46 1.61 -7.27
C TYR A 106 4.98 1.58 -7.18
N PHE A 107 5.67 0.88 -8.09
CA PHE A 107 7.14 0.83 -8.09
C PHE A 107 7.78 2.17 -8.44
N VAL A 108 7.21 2.94 -9.37
CA VAL A 108 7.65 4.33 -9.63
C VAL A 108 7.55 5.14 -8.34
N LEU A 109 6.43 5.04 -7.62
CA LEU A 109 6.26 5.74 -6.36
C LEU A 109 7.25 5.29 -5.28
N VAL A 110 7.57 4.00 -5.20
CA VAL A 110 8.63 3.49 -4.30
C VAL A 110 9.97 4.14 -4.63
N ILE A 111 10.37 4.16 -5.90
CA ILE A 111 11.65 4.73 -6.35
C ILE A 111 11.72 6.22 -6.00
N VAL A 112 10.69 6.99 -6.38
CA VAL A 112 10.62 8.44 -6.09
C VAL A 112 10.67 8.70 -4.59
N SER A 113 9.94 7.91 -3.79
CA SER A 113 9.97 8.01 -2.34
C SER A 113 11.37 7.73 -1.77
N LEU A 114 12.07 6.72 -2.25
CA LEU A 114 13.43 6.42 -1.78
C LEU A 114 14.43 7.53 -2.12
N ILE A 115 14.33 8.13 -3.31
CA ILE A 115 15.15 9.28 -3.72
C ILE A 115 14.91 10.48 -2.79
N LEU A 116 13.64 10.77 -2.49
CA LEU A 116 13.24 11.93 -1.68
C LEU A 116 13.20 11.66 -0.17
N LEU A 117 13.60 10.47 0.28
CA LEU A 117 13.49 10.03 1.68
C LEU A 117 14.12 10.99 2.68
N ARG A 118 15.28 11.58 2.34
CA ARG A 118 15.95 12.55 3.23
C ARG A 118 15.05 13.78 3.47
N TYR A 119 14.51 14.35 2.40
CA TYR A 119 13.66 15.54 2.46
C TYR A 119 12.33 15.26 3.17
N VAL A 120 11.66 14.16 2.84
CA VAL A 120 10.38 13.81 3.49
C VAL A 120 10.57 13.55 4.98
N ARG A 121 11.69 12.94 5.37
CA ARG A 121 12.03 12.71 6.78
C ARG A 121 12.21 14.00 7.57
N GLU A 122 12.81 15.02 6.96
CA GLU A 122 13.07 16.31 7.60
C GLU A 122 11.80 17.16 7.71
N ASN A 123 10.83 16.98 6.80
CA ASN A 123 9.64 17.83 6.69
C ASN A 123 8.33 17.21 7.19
N SER A 124 8.21 15.87 7.24
CA SER A 124 6.97 15.19 7.62
C SER A 124 7.10 14.40 8.92
N LYS A 125 6.27 14.73 9.92
CA LYS A 125 6.20 13.99 11.20
C LYS A 125 5.75 12.54 11.02
N ASN A 126 4.95 12.27 9.99
CA ASN A 126 4.34 10.96 9.75
C ASN A 126 5.12 10.10 8.75
N TYR A 127 6.31 10.53 8.31
CA TYR A 127 7.07 9.83 7.27
C TYR A 127 7.25 8.33 7.55
N LYS A 128 7.48 7.93 8.81
CA LYS A 128 7.65 6.51 9.18
C LYS A 128 6.42 5.70 8.78
N MET A 129 5.23 6.20 9.10
CA MET A 129 3.98 5.53 8.81
C MET A 129 3.76 5.38 7.31
N TYR A 130 4.00 6.45 6.55
CA TYR A 130 3.83 6.44 5.10
C TYR A 130 4.78 5.46 4.41
N TYR A 131 6.06 5.45 4.79
CA TYR A 131 7.06 4.56 4.18
C TYR A 131 6.86 3.10 4.60
N ASN A 132 6.46 2.83 5.84
CA ASN A 132 6.14 1.46 6.25
C ASN A 132 4.89 0.93 5.54
N ALA A 133 3.89 1.78 5.25
CA ALA A 133 2.74 1.40 4.46
C ALA A 133 3.12 1.13 2.99
N LEU A 134 3.94 2.01 2.40
CA LEU A 134 4.50 1.85 1.06
C LEU A 134 5.28 0.53 0.93
N PHE A 135 6.13 0.20 1.90
CA PHE A 135 6.88 -1.05 1.90
C PHE A 135 6.00 -2.28 2.08
N LEU A 136 5.03 -2.23 3.00
CA LEU A 136 4.14 -3.36 3.22
C LEU A 136 3.25 -3.62 1.99
N GLY A 137 2.68 -2.57 1.39
CA GLY A 137 1.90 -2.72 0.16
C GLY A 137 2.74 -3.23 -1.01
N MET A 138 4.00 -2.78 -1.16
CA MET A 138 4.93 -3.33 -2.16
C MET A 138 5.15 -4.83 -1.98
N LEU A 139 5.30 -5.31 -0.75
CA LEU A 139 5.47 -6.74 -0.48
C LEU A 139 4.22 -7.57 -0.81
N PHE A 140 3.03 -6.97 -0.80
CA PHE A 140 1.80 -7.67 -1.19
C PHE A 140 1.57 -7.76 -2.71
N ILE A 141 2.23 -6.91 -3.50
CA ILE A 141 2.05 -6.85 -4.96
C ILE A 141 2.32 -8.19 -5.67
N PRO A 142 3.40 -8.94 -5.37
CA PRO A 142 3.65 -10.20 -6.09
C PRO A 142 2.50 -11.21 -5.96
N LEU A 143 1.78 -11.21 -4.83
CA LEU A 143 0.66 -12.11 -4.63
C LEU A 143 -0.57 -11.70 -5.48
N VAL A 144 -0.67 -10.44 -5.90
CA VAL A 144 -1.74 -9.97 -6.81
C VAL A 144 -1.67 -10.67 -8.16
N PHE A 145 -0.49 -11.04 -8.62
CA PHE A 145 -0.29 -11.77 -9.88
C PHE A 145 -0.73 -13.24 -9.81
N VAL A 146 -0.91 -13.78 -8.60
CA VAL A 146 -1.55 -15.08 -8.38
C VAL A 146 -3.05 -14.87 -8.24
N ASN A 147 -3.44 -13.89 -7.43
CA ASN A 147 -4.84 -13.55 -7.24
C ASN A 147 -5.13 -12.05 -7.27
N PRO A 148 -5.82 -11.53 -8.30
CA PRO A 148 -6.19 -10.13 -8.38
C PRO A 148 -7.02 -9.61 -7.20
N SER A 149 -7.76 -10.49 -6.49
CA SER A 149 -8.51 -10.12 -5.28
C SER A 149 -7.64 -9.57 -4.15
N LEU A 150 -6.34 -9.88 -4.14
CA LEU A 150 -5.39 -9.33 -3.18
C LEU A 150 -5.07 -7.85 -3.42
N MET A 151 -5.49 -7.27 -4.54
CA MET A 151 -5.52 -5.83 -4.70
C MET A 151 -6.27 -5.14 -3.56
N ARG A 152 -7.26 -5.82 -2.96
CA ARG A 152 -7.99 -5.30 -1.80
C ARG A 152 -7.08 -5.15 -0.58
N VAL A 153 -6.10 -6.04 -0.39
CA VAL A 153 -5.11 -5.94 0.69
C VAL A 153 -4.18 -4.76 0.43
N VAL A 154 -3.66 -4.63 -0.80
CA VAL A 154 -2.79 -3.52 -1.20
C VAL A 154 -3.49 -2.18 -1.02
N GLN A 155 -4.79 -2.10 -1.33
CA GLN A 155 -5.59 -0.87 -1.21
C GLN A 155 -5.65 -0.28 0.20
N TYR A 156 -5.66 -1.08 1.28
CA TYR A 156 -5.59 -0.54 2.64
C TYR A 156 -4.29 0.26 2.87
N PHE A 157 -3.19 -0.14 2.22
CA PHE A 157 -1.91 0.58 2.30
C PHE A 157 -1.82 1.73 1.30
N SER A 158 -2.48 1.61 0.15
CA SER A 158 -2.53 2.66 -0.88
C SER A 158 -3.17 3.96 -0.38
N VAL A 159 -4.05 3.91 0.61
CA VAL A 159 -4.60 5.14 1.22
C VAL A 159 -3.49 6.00 1.84
N TYR A 160 -2.46 5.40 2.43
CA TYR A 160 -1.31 6.14 2.95
C TYR A 160 -0.44 6.74 1.85
N LEU A 161 -0.48 6.17 0.64
CA LEU A 161 0.20 6.75 -0.52
C LEU A 161 -0.43 8.07 -0.93
N MET A 162 -1.75 8.20 -0.80
CA MET A 162 -2.45 9.46 -1.04
C MET A 162 -1.97 10.57 -0.10
N LEU A 163 -1.52 10.22 1.11
CA LEU A 163 -0.91 11.16 2.06
C LEU A 163 0.59 11.38 1.79
N LEU A 164 1.29 10.37 1.26
CA LEU A 164 2.71 10.45 0.91
C LEU A 164 2.95 11.32 -0.33
N VAL A 165 2.11 11.23 -1.36
CA VAL A 165 2.30 11.94 -2.63
C VAL A 165 2.41 13.47 -2.44
N PRO A 166 1.53 14.15 -1.68
CA PRO A 166 1.68 15.56 -1.39
C PRO A 166 3.01 15.90 -0.71
N GLU A 167 3.47 15.06 0.22
CA GLU A 167 4.74 15.26 0.93
C GLU A 167 5.94 15.16 -0.04
N LEU A 168 5.89 14.24 -1.01
CA LEU A 168 6.91 14.12 -2.06
C LEU A 168 6.93 15.38 -2.94
N ILE A 169 5.78 15.90 -3.33
CA ILE A 169 5.70 17.08 -4.18
C ILE A 169 6.18 18.34 -3.43
N MET A 170 5.88 18.44 -2.14
CA MET A 170 6.36 19.55 -1.30
C MET A 170 7.89 19.54 -1.12
N CYS A 171 8.56 18.39 -1.28
CA CYS A 171 10.03 18.33 -1.24
C CYS A 171 10.69 18.97 -2.48
N ILE A 172 9.95 19.14 -3.57
CA ILE A 172 10.47 19.70 -4.82
C ILE A 172 10.52 21.22 -4.69
N GLN A 173 11.61 21.84 -5.16
CA GLN A 173 11.74 23.29 -5.14
C GLN A 173 10.55 23.94 -5.85
N LYS A 174 10.03 25.04 -5.29
CA LYS A 174 8.82 25.73 -5.77
C LYS A 174 8.86 26.03 -7.27
N LYS A 175 10.03 26.39 -7.81
CA LYS A 175 10.28 26.65 -9.25
C LYS A 175 9.97 25.44 -10.14
N TYR A 176 10.24 24.21 -9.69
CA TYR A 176 10.07 22.99 -10.49
C TYR A 176 8.76 22.26 -10.19
N ARG A 177 7.99 22.65 -9.16
CA ARG A 177 6.75 21.96 -8.78
C ARG A 177 5.72 21.91 -9.91
N ASN A 178 5.50 23.01 -10.62
CA ASN A 178 4.55 23.04 -11.74
C ASN A 178 4.96 22.09 -12.87
N LEU A 179 6.26 22.02 -13.19
CA LEU A 179 6.78 21.08 -14.17
C LEU A 179 6.54 19.63 -13.73
N VAL A 180 6.77 19.32 -12.45
CA VAL A 180 6.53 17.97 -11.91
C VAL A 180 5.05 17.63 -11.86
N TYR A 181 4.17 18.57 -11.51
CA TYR A 181 2.72 18.37 -11.61
C TYR A 181 2.31 18.02 -13.04
N ILE A 182 2.78 18.78 -14.03
CA ILE A 182 2.50 18.52 -15.45
C ILE A 182 3.05 17.15 -15.86
N ALA A 183 4.26 16.79 -15.46
CA ALA A 183 4.85 15.49 -15.75
C ALA A 183 4.04 14.33 -15.13
N ILE A 184 3.59 14.46 -13.88
CA ILE A 184 2.72 13.47 -13.23
C ILE A 184 1.40 13.34 -14.00
N VAL A 185 0.77 14.45 -14.39
CA VAL A 185 -0.48 14.42 -15.16
C VAL A 185 -0.28 13.74 -16.52
N ILE A 186 0.80 14.06 -17.23
CA ILE A 186 1.14 13.42 -18.51
C ILE A 186 1.34 11.91 -18.33
N VAL A 187 2.10 11.48 -17.31
CA VAL A 187 2.31 10.06 -17.02
C VAL A 187 0.99 9.36 -16.70
N LEU A 188 0.12 9.98 -15.90
CA LEU A 188 -1.22 9.44 -15.61
C LEU A 188 -2.06 9.34 -16.89
N MET A 189 -2.03 10.35 -17.75
CA MET A 189 -2.73 10.33 -19.05
C MET A 189 -2.22 9.21 -19.95
N PHE A 190 -0.90 9.02 -20.07
CA PHE A 190 -0.32 7.90 -20.82
C PHE A 190 -0.72 6.55 -20.25
N ILE A 191 -0.70 6.38 -18.92
CA ILE A 191 -1.13 5.15 -18.27
C ILE A 191 -2.61 4.87 -18.55
N THR A 192 -3.47 5.88 -18.45
CA THR A 192 -4.90 5.72 -18.79
C THR A 192 -5.13 5.43 -20.26
N ASN A 193 -4.34 6.02 -21.16
CA ASN A 193 -4.51 5.86 -22.60
C ASN A 193 -4.07 4.46 -23.07
N ILE A 194 -2.95 3.95 -22.54
CA ILE A 194 -2.52 2.55 -22.72
C ILE A 194 -3.58 1.60 -22.18
N TYR A 195 -4.23 1.94 -21.06
CA TYR A 195 -5.30 1.11 -20.50
C TYR A 195 -6.55 1.07 -21.40
N THR A 196 -6.97 2.20 -21.96
CA THR A 196 -8.10 2.26 -22.92
C THR A 196 -7.80 1.66 -24.28
N SER A 197 -6.54 1.67 -24.75
CA SER A 197 -6.14 1.10 -26.04
C SER A 197 -6.07 -0.44 -26.05
N ASN A 198 -6.11 -1.08 -24.88
CA ASN A 198 -6.06 -2.55 -24.74
C ASN A 198 -7.46 -3.17 -24.52
N TYR A 199 -8.53 -2.38 -24.71
CA TYR A 199 -9.94 -2.79 -24.80
C TYR A 199 -10.50 -2.33 -26.14
#